data_AF-X1LFF7-F1
#
_entry.id   AF-X1LFF7-F1
#
_cell.length_a   1.000
_cell.length_b   1.000
_cell.length_c   1.000
_cell.angle_alpha   90.00
_cell.angle_beta   90.00
_cell.angle_gamma   90.00
#
_symmetry.space_group_name_H-M   'P 1'
#
loop_
_entity.id
_entity.type
_entity.pdbx_description
1 polymer ?
#
loop_
_entity_poly.entity_id
_entity_poly.type
_entity_poly.pdbx_seq_one_letter_code
_entity_poly.pdbx_strand_id
1 'polypeptide(L)' 'YPEAIVSGWFGPLTKKAVIRFQERYTSDTLAPWELTKGTGFVGKTTRIKINEILGR' A
#
# COMPACT_ATOMS: atom_id res chain seq x y z
N TYR A 1 -2.82 -15.99 -4.57
CA TYR A 1 -3.56 -14.92 -5.27
C TYR A 1 -2.93 -14.71 -6.64
N PRO A 2 -3.52 -15.23 -7.74
CA PRO A 2 -2.80 -15.46 -8.98
C PRO A 2 -3.03 -14.39 -10.06
N GLU A 3 -2.99 -13.10 -9.71
CA GLU A 3 -3.11 -12.02 -10.71
C GLU A 3 -2.13 -10.88 -10.42
N ALA A 4 -0.83 -11.21 -10.44
CA ALA A 4 0.23 -10.22 -10.40
C ALA A 4 0.41 -9.59 -11.80
N ILE A 5 -0.55 -8.77 -12.23
CA ILE A 5 -0.37 -7.93 -13.43
C ILE A 5 0.58 -6.79 -13.07
N VAL A 6 1.88 -6.96 -13.36
CA VAL A 6 2.91 -5.94 -13.19
C VAL A 6 2.97 -5.10 -14.48
N SER A 7 1.95 -4.26 -14.73
CA SER A 7 1.90 -3.41 -15.93
C SER A 7 2.62 -2.07 -15.78
N GLY A 8 3.12 -1.74 -14.58
CA GLY A 8 3.61 -0.40 -14.27
C GLY A 8 2.52 0.69 -14.26
N TRP A 9 1.26 0.30 -14.50
CA TRP A 9 0.11 1.21 -14.56
C TRP A 9 -0.58 1.30 -13.21
N PHE A 10 -0.57 2.49 -12.59
CA PHE A 10 -1.28 2.74 -11.35
C PHE A 10 -2.78 2.95 -11.63
N GLY A 11 -3.49 1.86 -11.93
CA GLY A 11 -4.92 1.89 -12.21
C GLY A 11 -5.81 1.94 -10.96
N PRO A 12 -7.14 2.05 -11.14
CA PRO A 12 -8.10 2.03 -10.03
C PRO A 12 -8.06 0.74 -9.21
N LEU A 13 -7.67 -0.38 -9.82
CA LEU A 13 -7.48 -1.66 -9.12
C LEU A 13 -6.23 -1.63 -8.23
N THR A 14 -5.12 -1.09 -8.72
CA THR A 14 -3.89 -0.88 -7.94
C THR A 14 -4.15 0.05 -6.76
N LYS A 15 -4.89 1.14 -6.98
CA LYS A 15 -5.30 2.05 -5.90
C LYS A 15 -6.12 1.32 -4.82
N LYS A 16 -7.09 0.49 -5.20
CA LYS A 16 -7.87 -0.32 -4.24
C LYS A 16 -6.99 -1.32 -3.48
N ALA A 17 -6.03 -1.95 -4.14
CA ALA A 17 -5.08 -2.86 -3.48
C ALA A 17 -4.22 -2.10 -2.46
N VAL A 18 -3.74 -0.90 -2.79
CA VAL A 18 -2.97 -0.04 -1.87
C VAL A 18 -3.82 0.41 -0.69
N ILE A 19 -5.09 0.78 -0.89
CA ILE A 19 -6.01 1.13 0.20
C ILE A 19 -6.13 -0.04 1.18
N ARG A 20 -6.42 -1.25 0.67
CA ARG A 20 -6.54 -2.45 1.51
C ARG A 20 -5.25 -2.78 2.25
N PHE A 21 -4.10 -2.58 1.60
CA PHE A 21 -2.80 -2.77 2.23
C PHE A 21 -2.56 -1.75 3.36
N GLN A 22 -2.89 -0.48 3.13
CA GLN A 22 -2.78 0.57 4.15
C GLN A 22 -3.73 0.34 5.33
N GLU A 23 -4.96 -0.12 5.07
CA GLU A 23 -5.92 -0.48 6.12
C GLU A 23 -5.42 -1.67 6.95
N ARG A 24 -4.81 -2.68 6.30
CA ARG A 24 -4.20 -3.84 6.96
C ARG A 24 -3.01 -3.44 7.84
N TYR A 25 -2.18 -2.50 7.38
CA TYR A 25 -0.98 -2.01 8.08
C TYR A 25 -1.17 -0.56 8.53
N THR A 26 -2.31 -0.29 9.16
CA THR A 26 -2.73 1.04 9.62
C THR A 26 -1.71 1.64 10.57
N SER A 27 -1.23 0.84 11.54
CA SER A 27 -0.26 1.27 12.55
C SER A 27 1.11 1.67 11.97
N ASP A 28 1.58 1.01 10.90
CA ASP A 28 2.89 1.33 10.30
C ASP A 28 2.79 2.38 9.20
N THR A 29 1.72 2.33 8.40
CA THR A 29 1.61 3.15 7.17
C THR A 29 0.84 4.43 7.39
N LEU A 30 -0.21 4.41 8.21
CA LEU A 30 -1.15 5.52 8.39
C LEU A 30 -0.98 6.25 9.74
N ALA A 31 -0.63 5.57 10.82
CA ALA A 31 -0.39 6.18 12.13
C ALA A 31 0.64 7.33 12.14
N PRO A 32 1.81 7.25 11.45
CA PRO A 32 2.74 8.38 11.39
C PRO A 32 2.20 9.62 10.67
N TRP A 33 1.06 9.49 9.99
CA TRP A 33 0.37 10.59 9.32
C TRP A 33 -0.98 10.92 9.97
N GLU A 34 -1.29 10.32 11.13
CA GLU A 34 -2.58 10.41 11.82
C GLU A 34 -3.78 10.03 10.92
N LEU A 35 -3.53 9.17 9.94
CA LEU A 35 -4.54 8.67 9.03
C LEU A 35 -5.17 7.39 9.61
N THR A 36 -6.48 7.25 9.41
CA THR A 36 -7.25 6.06 9.81
C THR A 36 -7.81 5.29 8.62
N LYS A 37 -7.83 5.90 7.44
CA LYS A 37 -8.32 5.30 6.19
C LYS A 37 -7.22 5.23 5.14
N GLY A 38 -7.19 4.13 4.39
CA GLY A 38 -6.28 3.98 3.28
C GLY A 38 -6.55 5.05 2.21
N THR A 39 -5.51 5.80 1.84
CA THR A 39 -5.58 6.86 0.84
C THR A 39 -5.44 6.31 -0.58
N GLY A 40 -4.87 5.10 -0.70
CA GLY A 40 -4.48 4.52 -1.97
C GLY A 40 -3.27 5.22 -2.58
N PHE A 41 -2.57 6.04 -1.82
CA PHE A 41 -1.37 6.75 -2.25
C PHE A 41 -0.13 6.08 -1.65
N VAL A 42 0.80 5.65 -2.49
CA VAL A 42 2.04 5.00 -2.04
C VAL A 42 3.06 6.06 -1.64
N GLY A 43 2.95 6.53 -0.40
CA GLY A 43 3.90 7.45 0.23
C GLY A 43 5.16 6.75 0.76
N LYS A 44 6.01 7.51 1.48
CA LYS A 44 7.26 7.01 2.06
C LYS A 44 7.04 5.82 3.01
N THR A 45 6.07 5.92 3.92
CA THR A 45 5.76 4.87 4.90
C THR A 45 5.16 3.63 4.26
N THR A 46 4.25 3.78 3.28
CA THR A 46 3.71 2.66 2.50
C THR A 46 4.79 1.97 1.68
N ARG A 47 5.71 2.73 1.05
CA ARG A 47 6.85 2.16 0.31
C ARG A 47 7.82 1.41 1.22
N ILE A 48 8.12 1.96 2.41
CA ILE A 48 8.95 1.28 3.40
C ILE A 48 8.32 -0.05 3.79
N LYS A 49 7.03 -0.07 4.14
CA LYS A 49 6.35 -1.31 4.54
C LYS A 49 6.28 -2.35 3.42
N ILE A 50 6.04 -1.90 2.18
CA ILE A 50 6.09 -2.77 1.00
C ILE A 50 7.50 -3.36 0.84
N ASN A 51 8.55 -2.55 1.01
CA ASN A 51 9.93 -3.00 0.90
C ASN A 51 10.37 -3.89 2.06
N GLU A 52 9.81 -3.73 3.27
CA GLU A 52 10.02 -4.68 4.36
C GLU A 52 9.40 -6.05 4.08
N ILE A 53 8.24 -6.08 3.42
CA ILE A 53 7.52 -7.32 3.13
C ILE A 53 8.06 -8.02 1.87
N LEU A 54 8.48 -7.25 0.86
CA LEU A 54 9.00 -7.76 -0.41
C LEU A 54 10.52 -7.85 -0.47
N GLY A 55 11.23 -7.11 0.38
CA GLY A 55 12.69 -7.13 0.46
C GLY A 55 13.17 -8.41 1.11
N ARG A 56 13.70 -9.30 0.27
CA ARG A 56 14.47 -10.48 0.66
C ARG A 56 15.94 -10.22 0.36
#